data_AF-A0A2W4N380-F1
#
_entry.id   AF-A0A2W4N380-F1
#
_cell.length_a   1.000
_cell.length_b   1.000
_cell.length_c   1.000
_cell.angle_alpha   90.00
_cell.angle_beta   90.00
_cell.angle_gamma   90.00
#
_symmetry.space_group_name_H-M   'P 1'
#
loop_
_entity.id
_entity.type
_entity.pdbx_description
1 polymer ?
#
loop_
_entity_poly.entity_id
_entity_poly.type
_entity_poly.pdbx_seq_one_letter_code
_entity_poly.pdbx_strand_id
1 'polypeptide(L)'
;MGLMYRVLRRAHGVYVVPLFLAMLFALLRTLVAIGMALDHVFFPKLRKTRVTRPIVLVGNPRTGTTFLQRFLADNGFGSGMELFLMLYPSLTLQKILRPLLPLLEKLSPARFHSTEAHETSLSSVETDDVAVLFRYLDGLFLYGFFLSWDDEDHVPMMDPAVRDTSERDFAWLDKLWT
;
A
#
# COMPACT_ATOMS: atom_id res chain seq x y z
N MET A 1 9.83 -10.23 -5.66
CA MET A 1 9.70 -10.25 -7.13
C MET A 1 10.03 -11.60 -7.77
N GLY A 2 11.22 -12.21 -7.58
CA GLY A 2 11.58 -13.48 -8.24
C GLY A 2 10.67 -14.67 -7.90
N LEU A 3 10.26 -14.81 -6.64
CA LEU A 3 9.28 -15.82 -6.23
C LEU A 3 7.93 -15.61 -6.93
N MET A 4 7.35 -14.41 -6.82
CA MET A 4 6.11 -14.03 -7.52
C MET A 4 6.18 -14.30 -9.03
N TYR A 5 7.29 -13.99 -9.69
CA TYR A 5 7.50 -14.29 -11.11
C TYR A 5 7.38 -15.79 -11.40
N ARG A 6 8.02 -16.63 -10.60
CA ARG A 6 7.95 -18.09 -10.73
C ARG A 6 6.52 -18.60 -10.54
N VAL A 7 5.79 -18.09 -9.55
CA VAL A 7 4.39 -18.47 -9.32
C VAL A 7 3.51 -18.08 -10.50
N LEU A 8 3.57 -16.82 -10.94
CA LEU A 8 2.79 -16.34 -12.09
C LEU A 8 3.09 -17.10 -13.38
N ARG A 9 4.36 -17.48 -13.60
CA ARG A 9 4.77 -18.31 -14.72
C ARG A 9 4.16 -19.71 -14.64
N ARG A 10 4.22 -20.36 -13.47
CA ARG A 10 3.76 -21.74 -13.27
C ARG A 10 2.24 -21.85 -13.27
N ALA A 11 1.57 -21.02 -12.47
CA ALA A 11 0.13 -21.08 -12.26
C ALA A 11 -0.68 -20.52 -13.44
N HIS A 12 -0.17 -19.48 -14.11
CA HIS A 12 -0.93 -18.76 -15.14
C HIS A 12 -0.24 -18.72 -16.52
N GLY A 13 0.95 -19.30 -16.66
CA GLY A 13 1.66 -19.30 -17.96
C GLY A 13 2.10 -17.91 -18.42
N VAL A 14 2.28 -16.94 -17.50
CA VAL A 14 2.61 -15.56 -17.85
C VAL A 14 4.12 -15.30 -17.72
N TYR A 15 4.79 -15.01 -18.83
CA TYR A 15 6.26 -14.92 -18.89
C TYR A 15 6.81 -13.50 -18.99
N VAL A 16 6.17 -12.63 -19.76
CA VAL A 16 6.72 -11.30 -20.10
C VAL A 16 6.11 -10.20 -19.21
N VAL A 17 4.81 -10.28 -18.94
CA VAL A 17 4.08 -9.27 -18.19
C VAL A 17 4.69 -8.98 -16.81
N PRO A 18 5.08 -9.97 -15.98
CA PRO A 18 5.65 -9.65 -14.67
C PRO A 18 7.03 -8.98 -14.74
N LEU A 19 7.80 -9.18 -15.82
CA LEU A 19 9.05 -8.44 -16.04
C LEU A 19 8.77 -6.96 -16.32
N PHE A 20 7.78 -6.69 -17.18
CA PHE A 20 7.33 -5.33 -17.45
C PHE A 20 6.78 -4.65 -16.18
N LEU A 21 5.97 -5.37 -15.39
CA LEU A 21 5.47 -4.87 -14.10
C LEU A 21 6.60 -4.62 -13.10
N ALA A 22 7.64 -5.46 -13.07
CA ALA A 22 8.79 -5.25 -12.21
C ALA A 22 9.55 -3.97 -12.59
N MET A 23 9.74 -3.71 -13.89
CA MET A 23 10.33 -2.48 -14.39
C MET A 23 9.48 -1.26 -14.04
N LEU A 24 8.16 -1.33 -14.26
CA LEU A 24 7.23 -0.26 -13.90
C LEU A 24 7.22 0.02 -12.39
N PHE A 25 7.24 -1.03 -11.57
CA PHE A 25 7.32 -0.92 -10.12
C PHE A 25 8.62 -0.25 -9.69
N ALA A 26 9.76 -0.67 -10.25
CA ALA A 26 11.05 -0.05 -9.97
C ALA A 26 11.09 1.44 -10.37
N LEU A 27 10.54 1.78 -11.53
CA LEU A 27 10.40 3.16 -11.99
C LEU A 27 9.53 3.98 -11.02
N LEU A 28 8.34 3.47 -10.68
CA LEU A 28 7.44 4.11 -9.71
C LEU A 28 8.15 4.34 -8.37
N ARG A 29 8.84 3.32 -7.85
CA ARG A 29 9.57 3.42 -6.57
C ARG A 29 10.68 4.45 -6.62
N THR A 30 11.37 4.56 -7.75
CA THR A 30 12.43 5.56 -7.96
C THR A 30 11.85 6.97 -8.00
N LEU A 31 10.75 7.17 -8.74
CA LEU A 31 10.04 8.45 -8.80
C LEU A 31 9.53 8.87 -7.42
N VAL A 32 8.92 7.95 -6.66
CA VAL A 32 8.48 8.22 -5.29
C VAL A 32 9.64 8.59 -4.38
N ALA A 33 10.77 7.87 -4.46
CA ALA A 33 11.95 8.18 -3.65
C ALA A 33 12.52 9.57 -3.95
N ILE A 34 12.60 9.94 -5.24
CA ILE A 34 13.01 11.28 -5.68
C ILE A 34 12.01 12.33 -5.17
N GLY A 35 10.71 12.09 -5.33
CA GLY A 35 9.66 12.98 -4.83
C GLY A 35 9.74 13.22 -3.33
N MET A 36 9.89 12.16 -2.53
CA MET A 36 10.05 12.27 -1.07
C MET A 36 11.33 13.02 -0.70
N ALA A 37 12.42 12.85 -1.46
CA ALA A 37 13.64 13.63 -1.25
C ALA A 37 13.41 15.13 -1.56
N LEU A 38 12.69 15.45 -2.63
CA LEU A 38 12.31 16.82 -2.99
C LEU A 38 11.36 17.44 -1.97
N ASP A 39 10.51 16.64 -1.31
CA ASP A 39 9.59 17.14 -0.28
C ASP A 39 10.31 17.78 0.90
N HIS A 40 11.51 17.31 1.22
CA HIS A 40 12.34 17.91 2.27
C HIS A 40 12.79 19.34 1.93
N VAL A 41 12.77 19.70 0.63
CA VAL A 41 13.12 21.03 0.13
C VAL A 41 11.86 21.88 -0.05
N PHE A 42 10.82 21.36 -0.71
CA PHE A 42 9.60 22.11 -1.00
C PHE A 42 8.65 22.25 0.19
N PHE A 43 8.68 21.31 1.13
CA PHE A 43 7.79 21.27 2.29
C PHE A 43 8.60 21.18 3.61
N PRO A 44 9.43 22.18 3.95
CA PRO A 44 10.29 22.14 5.14
C PRO A 44 9.50 22.05 6.46
N LYS A 45 8.21 22.39 6.44
CA LYS A 45 7.30 22.23 7.58
C LYS A 45 7.10 20.77 7.97
N LEU A 46 7.24 19.81 7.04
CA LEU A 46 7.12 18.38 7.32
C LEU A 46 8.01 17.96 8.50
N ARG A 47 9.27 18.43 8.53
CA ARG A 47 10.23 18.12 9.60
C ARG A 47 9.80 18.58 11.00
N LYS A 48 8.81 19.47 11.08
CA LYS A 48 8.28 20.03 12.33
C LYS A 48 6.90 19.48 12.68
N THR A 49 6.20 18.89 11.71
CA THR A 49 4.90 18.27 11.93
C THR A 49 5.11 17.03 12.80
N ARG A 50 4.24 16.85 13.80
CA ARG A 50 4.22 15.65 14.62
C ARG A 50 2.77 15.20 14.75
N VAL A 51 2.53 13.91 14.57
CA VAL A 51 1.23 13.31 14.87
C VAL A 51 1.06 13.28 16.37
N THR A 52 0.02 13.93 16.87
CA THR A 52 -0.33 13.92 18.29
C THR A 52 -1.58 13.08 18.48
N ARG A 53 -1.55 12.15 19.45
CA ARG A 53 -2.69 11.31 19.85
C ARG A 53 -3.29 10.50 18.67
N PRO A 54 -2.50 9.64 17.99
CA PRO A 54 -3.01 8.82 16.91
C PRO A 54 -4.11 7.85 17.41
N ILE A 55 -5.12 7.63 16.58
CA ILE A 55 -6.12 6.57 16.79
C ILE A 55 -5.63 5.35 16.03
N VAL A 56 -5.24 4.31 16.76
CA VAL A 56 -4.79 3.04 16.18
C VAL A 56 -5.93 2.03 16.30
N LEU A 57 -6.41 1.51 15.16
CA LEU A 57 -7.43 0.48 15.12
C LEU A 57 -6.79 -0.87 14.83
N VAL A 58 -6.88 -1.79 15.78
CA VAL A 58 -6.41 -3.17 15.64
C VAL A 58 -7.58 -4.11 15.93
N GLY A 59 -7.72 -5.14 15.11
CA GLY A 59 -8.73 -6.17 15.29
C GLY A 59 -8.58 -7.24 14.23
N ASN A 60 -9.18 -8.40 14.50
CA ASN A 60 -9.22 -9.47 13.51
C ASN A 60 -10.06 -9.04 12.31
N PRO A 61 -9.77 -9.56 11.11
CA PRO A 61 -10.64 -9.37 9.96
C PRO A 61 -12.10 -9.74 10.31
N ARG A 62 -13.06 -9.00 9.74
CA ARG A 62 -14.51 -9.20 9.92
C ARG A 62 -15.08 -8.85 11.30
N THR A 63 -14.39 -8.08 12.14
CA THR A 63 -14.94 -7.56 13.41
C THR A 63 -15.51 -6.13 13.32
N GLY A 64 -15.72 -5.60 12.11
CA GLY A 64 -16.25 -4.25 11.90
C GLY A 64 -15.22 -3.11 12.01
N THR A 65 -13.92 -3.41 12.04
CA THR A 65 -12.85 -2.39 12.08
C THR A 65 -12.87 -1.45 10.88
N THR A 66 -13.12 -1.97 9.67
CA THR A 66 -13.28 -1.14 8.46
C THR A 66 -14.45 -0.16 8.56
N PHE A 67 -15.58 -0.61 9.11
CA PHE A 67 -16.72 0.28 9.35
C PHE A 67 -16.35 1.40 10.32
N LEU A 68 -15.72 1.06 11.45
CA LEU A 68 -15.28 2.05 12.43
C LEU A 68 -14.24 3.03 11.86
N GLN A 69 -13.28 2.53 11.08
CA GLN A 69 -12.26 3.35 10.42
C GLN A 69 -12.89 4.40 9.50
N ARG A 70 -13.81 3.96 8.62
CA ARG A 70 -14.54 4.85 7.70
C ARG A 70 -15.41 5.84 8.48
N PHE A 71 -16.16 5.36 9.47
CA PHE A 71 -16.98 6.22 10.33
C PHE A 71 -16.17 7.33 10.99
N LEU A 72 -15.00 7.02 11.57
CA LEU A 72 -14.15 8.03 12.21
C LEU A 72 -13.58 9.04 11.20
N ALA A 73 -13.18 8.57 10.02
CA ALA A 73 -12.68 9.43 8.96
C ALA A 73 -13.77 10.38 8.41
N ASP A 74 -14.94 9.82 8.06
CA ASP A 74 -16.06 10.56 7.46
C ASP A 74 -16.65 11.60 8.42
N ASN A 75 -16.63 11.33 9.73
CA ASN A 75 -17.09 12.25 10.77
C ASN A 75 -16.00 13.20 11.28
N GLY A 76 -14.79 13.17 10.72
CA GLY A 76 -13.71 14.10 11.06
C GLY A 76 -13.06 13.88 12.44
N PHE A 77 -13.24 12.71 13.06
CA PHE A 77 -12.53 12.34 14.29
C PHE A 77 -11.05 12.01 14.06
N GLY A 78 -10.67 11.72 12.81
CA GLY A 78 -9.30 11.50 12.38
C GLY A 78 -9.18 11.54 10.85
N SER A 79 -7.96 11.47 10.33
CA SER A 79 -7.69 11.31 8.91
C SER A 79 -6.98 9.98 8.70
N GLY A 80 -7.62 9.09 7.95
CA GLY A 80 -7.02 7.82 7.53
C GLY A 80 -6.21 7.98 6.25
N MET A 81 -5.32 7.02 5.97
CA MET A 81 -4.52 7.03 4.76
C MET A 81 -5.34 6.48 3.59
N GLU A 82 -5.53 7.29 2.55
CA GLU A 82 -6.14 6.83 1.30
C GLU A 82 -5.14 5.98 0.49
N LEU A 83 -5.65 5.03 -0.29
CA LEU A 83 -4.85 4.16 -1.16
C LEU A 83 -3.87 4.94 -2.06
N PHE A 84 -4.32 6.08 -2.61
CA PHE A 84 -3.48 6.97 -3.42
C PHE A 84 -2.27 7.51 -2.67
N LEU A 85 -2.42 7.83 -1.38
CA LEU A 85 -1.33 8.34 -0.56
C LEU A 85 -0.31 7.23 -0.25
N MET A 86 -0.77 5.99 -0.13
CA MET A 86 0.12 4.83 0.04
C MET A 86 0.97 4.56 -1.21
N LEU A 87 0.38 4.74 -2.40
CA LEU A 87 1.08 4.61 -3.69
C LEU A 87 2.05 5.77 -3.93
N TYR A 88 1.63 6.99 -3.63
CA TYR A 88 2.39 8.22 -3.88
C TYR A 88 2.55 9.02 -2.58
N PRO A 89 3.39 8.57 -1.63
CA PRO A 89 3.55 9.23 -0.33
C PRO A 89 4.25 10.59 -0.43
N SER A 90 4.85 10.93 -1.57
CA SER A 90 5.46 12.24 -1.78
C SER A 90 4.41 13.35 -1.95
N LEU A 91 4.50 14.41 -1.15
CA LEU A 91 3.64 15.59 -1.26
C LEU A 91 3.78 16.30 -2.61
N THR A 92 5.00 16.38 -3.15
CA THR A 92 5.28 16.94 -4.48
C THR A 92 4.55 16.15 -5.54
N LEU A 93 4.66 14.82 -5.52
CA LEU A 93 3.94 13.96 -6.45
C LEU A 93 2.43 14.07 -6.27
N GLN A 94 1.93 14.06 -5.04
CA GLN A 94 0.51 14.25 -4.76
C GLN A 94 0.00 15.57 -5.30
N LYS A 95 0.73 16.67 -5.15
CA LYS A 95 0.32 17.98 -5.66
C LYS A 95 0.16 17.99 -7.19
N ILE A 96 1.00 17.22 -7.89
CA ILE A 96 0.96 17.07 -9.36
C ILE A 96 -0.14 16.09 -9.79
N LEU A 97 -0.30 14.98 -9.08
CA LEU A 97 -1.15 13.86 -9.48
C LEU A 97 -2.60 13.97 -8.97
N ARG A 98 -2.85 14.70 -7.87
CA ARG A 98 -4.21 14.88 -7.32
C ARG A 98 -5.23 15.41 -8.34
N PRO A 99 -4.92 16.42 -9.18
CA PRO A 99 -5.84 16.87 -10.24
C PRO A 99 -6.15 15.78 -11.27
N LEU A 100 -5.26 14.80 -11.43
CA LEU A 100 -5.42 13.68 -12.37
C LEU A 100 -6.11 12.48 -11.74
N LEU A 101 -6.42 12.51 -10.43
CA LEU A 101 -7.08 11.41 -9.72
C LEU A 101 -8.32 10.86 -10.42
N PRO A 102 -9.27 11.69 -10.93
CA PRO A 102 -10.46 11.16 -11.60
C PRO A 102 -10.13 10.35 -12.87
N LEU A 103 -9.02 10.66 -13.54
CA LEU A 103 -8.53 9.90 -14.69
C LEU A 103 -7.81 8.62 -14.24
N LEU A 104 -6.96 8.73 -13.21
CA LEU A 104 -6.24 7.59 -12.64
C LEU A 104 -7.20 6.55 -12.06
N GLU A 105 -8.28 6.97 -11.42
CA GLU A 105 -9.33 6.08 -10.93
C GLU A 105 -9.94 5.27 -12.07
N LYS A 106 -10.25 5.89 -13.22
CA LYS A 106 -10.82 5.15 -14.38
C LYS A 106 -9.91 4.05 -14.89
N LEU A 107 -8.60 4.23 -14.80
CA LEU A 107 -7.57 3.29 -15.24
C LEU A 107 -7.14 2.31 -14.12
N SER A 108 -7.52 2.58 -12.86
CA SER A 108 -7.02 1.85 -11.71
C SER A 108 -7.62 0.45 -11.63
N PRO A 109 -6.79 -0.60 -11.50
CA PRO A 109 -7.27 -1.95 -11.23
C PRO A 109 -8.07 -2.08 -9.93
N ALA A 110 -7.89 -1.15 -8.98
CA ALA A 110 -8.63 -1.13 -7.71
C ALA A 110 -10.16 -1.10 -7.92
N ARG A 111 -10.64 -0.55 -9.05
CA ARG A 111 -12.07 -0.57 -9.40
C ARG A 111 -12.63 -1.96 -9.67
N PHE A 112 -11.79 -2.92 -10.07
CA PHE A 112 -12.23 -4.30 -10.30
C PHE A 112 -12.31 -5.12 -9.00
N HIS A 113 -11.86 -4.58 -7.87
CA HIS A 113 -12.05 -5.16 -6.54
C HIS A 113 -13.36 -4.70 -5.87
N SER A 114 -14.31 -4.14 -6.63
CA SER A 114 -15.65 -3.79 -6.16
C SER A 114 -16.55 -5.03 -6.00
N THR A 115 -16.31 -5.82 -4.97
CA THR A 115 -17.35 -6.75 -4.46
C THR A 115 -18.10 -6.08 -3.32
N GLU A 116 -19.36 -6.45 -3.09
CA GLU A 116 -20.26 -5.87 -2.07
C GLU A 116 -19.66 -5.77 -0.66
N ALA A 117 -18.58 -6.51 -0.36
CA ALA A 117 -17.92 -6.50 0.93
C ALA A 117 -16.83 -5.41 1.10
N HIS A 118 -16.19 -4.91 0.03
CA HIS A 118 -15.11 -3.92 0.09
C HIS A 118 -14.96 -3.16 -1.24
N GLU A 119 -15.59 -1.99 -1.39
CA GLU A 119 -15.21 -1.06 -2.45
C GLU A 119 -13.85 -0.44 -2.12
N THR A 120 -12.85 -0.71 -2.97
CA THR A 120 -11.53 -0.06 -2.95
C THR A 120 -11.43 0.94 -4.09
N SER A 121 -11.08 2.18 -3.78
CA SER A 121 -10.78 3.22 -4.77
C SER A 121 -9.43 3.85 -4.44
N LEU A 122 -8.91 4.70 -5.34
CA LEU A 122 -7.70 5.45 -5.02
C LEU A 122 -7.94 6.43 -3.86
N SER A 123 -9.19 6.86 -3.67
CA SER A 123 -9.67 7.76 -2.63
C SER A 123 -10.22 7.05 -1.39
N SER A 124 -10.26 5.72 -1.34
CA SER A 124 -10.75 5.00 -0.15
C SER A 124 -9.67 4.96 0.93
N VAL A 125 -10.09 5.19 2.17
CA VAL A 125 -9.26 4.95 3.35
C VAL A 125 -9.06 3.44 3.50
N GLU A 126 -7.80 3.03 3.57
CA GLU A 126 -7.38 1.63 3.63
C GLU A 126 -6.50 1.34 4.85
N THR A 127 -6.17 0.06 5.06
CA THR A 127 -5.31 -0.42 6.15
C THR A 127 -3.82 -0.25 5.80
N ASP A 128 -2.98 -0.09 6.84
CA ASP A 128 -1.54 0.22 6.67
C ASP A 128 -0.71 -0.89 6.01
N ASP A 129 -1.16 -2.14 6.08
CA ASP A 129 -0.55 -3.31 5.43
C ASP A 129 -0.54 -3.19 3.89
N VAL A 130 -1.48 -2.44 3.30
CA VAL A 130 -1.45 -2.09 1.87
C VAL A 130 -0.23 -1.22 1.53
N ALA A 131 0.17 -0.31 2.42
CA ALA A 131 1.36 0.52 2.23
C ALA A 131 2.65 -0.31 2.27
N VAL A 132 2.69 -1.36 3.09
CA VAL A 132 3.80 -2.33 3.13
C VAL A 132 3.88 -3.10 1.82
N LEU A 133 2.74 -3.57 1.30
CA LEU A 133 2.65 -4.22 -0.01
C LEU A 133 3.22 -3.32 -1.11
N PHE A 134 2.78 -2.06 -1.21
CA PHE A 134 3.25 -1.18 -2.28
C PHE A 134 4.71 -0.73 -2.12
N ARG A 135 5.26 -0.79 -0.91
CA ARG A 135 6.65 -0.41 -0.68
C ARG A 135 7.62 -1.53 -0.98
N TYR A 136 7.32 -2.73 -0.48
CA TYR A 136 8.24 -3.86 -0.46
C TYR A 136 7.80 -5.02 -1.36
N LEU A 137 6.55 -4.99 -1.84
CA LEU A 137 5.89 -6.11 -2.48
C LEU A 137 6.02 -7.35 -1.59
N ASP A 138 5.55 -7.22 -0.36
CA ASP A 138 5.70 -8.16 0.74
C ASP A 138 4.44 -8.13 1.63
N GLY A 139 4.38 -9.00 2.64
CA GLY A 139 3.27 -9.08 3.60
C GLY A 139 2.10 -9.93 3.12
N LEU A 140 1.03 -9.95 3.93
CA LEU A 140 -0.12 -10.85 3.76
C LEU A 140 -0.76 -10.71 2.37
N PHE A 141 -0.81 -9.50 1.80
CA PHE A 141 -1.36 -9.28 0.47
C PHE A 141 -0.51 -9.86 -0.66
N LEU A 142 0.83 -9.89 -0.54
CA LEU A 142 1.67 -10.58 -1.52
C LEU A 142 1.30 -12.06 -1.53
N TYR A 143 1.18 -12.66 -0.34
CA TYR A 143 0.77 -14.04 -0.20
C TYR A 143 -0.61 -14.28 -0.81
N GLY A 144 -1.63 -13.54 -0.35
CA GLY A 144 -3.02 -13.75 -0.75
C GLY A 144 -3.26 -13.55 -2.24
N PHE A 145 -2.65 -12.53 -2.86
CA PHE A 145 -2.89 -12.21 -4.27
C PHE A 145 -2.04 -13.01 -5.24
N PHE A 146 -0.84 -13.43 -4.84
CA PHE A 146 0.11 -14.05 -5.77
C PHE A 146 0.61 -15.42 -5.32
N LEU A 147 1.14 -15.54 -4.09
CA LEU A 147 1.84 -16.76 -3.68
C LEU A 147 0.90 -17.92 -3.35
N SER A 148 -0.36 -17.63 -3.01
CA SER A 148 -1.41 -18.61 -2.75
C SER A 148 -1.73 -19.53 -3.94
N TRP A 149 -1.24 -19.19 -5.13
CA TRP A 149 -1.37 -19.99 -6.36
C TRP A 149 -0.23 -20.97 -6.59
N ASP A 150 0.80 -21.00 -5.73
CA ASP A 150 1.89 -21.97 -5.81
C ASP A 150 1.51 -23.28 -5.09
N ASP A 151 2.17 -24.38 -5.48
CA ASP A 151 2.00 -25.67 -4.81
C ASP A 151 2.78 -25.74 -3.47
N GLU A 152 3.73 -24.83 -3.27
CA GLU A 152 4.52 -24.70 -2.04
C GLU A 152 3.79 -23.84 -0.99
N ASP A 153 3.89 -24.21 0.28
CA ASP A 153 3.34 -23.41 1.38
C ASP A 153 4.24 -22.21 1.68
N HIS A 154 3.72 -21.01 1.39
CA HIS A 154 4.40 -19.74 1.62
C HIS A 154 3.95 -19.04 2.91
N VAL A 155 3.07 -19.64 3.72
CA VAL A 155 2.62 -19.07 5.02
C VAL A 155 3.80 -18.74 5.96
N PRO A 156 4.87 -19.54 6.07
CA PRO A 156 6.01 -19.20 6.93
C PRO A 156 6.70 -17.87 6.58
N MET A 157 6.51 -17.33 5.37
CA MET A 157 7.04 -16.01 5.00
C MET A 157 6.30 -14.85 5.70
N MET A 158 5.11 -15.13 6.24
CA MET A 158 4.24 -14.18 6.95
C MET A 158 4.19 -14.45 8.46
N ASP A 159 4.83 -15.52 8.92
CA ASP A 159 4.91 -15.84 10.35
C ASP A 159 6.07 -15.05 10.98
N PRO A 160 5.80 -14.10 11.90
CA PRO A 160 6.85 -13.33 12.57
C PRO A 160 7.77 -14.20 13.44
N ALA A 161 7.34 -15.40 13.86
CA ALA A 161 8.20 -16.34 14.58
C ALA A 161 9.27 -16.96 13.67
N VAL A 162 9.04 -16.99 12.35
CA VAL A 162 9.98 -17.50 11.34
C VAL A 162 10.74 -16.36 10.67
N ARG A 163 10.04 -15.29 10.32
CA ARG A 163 10.59 -14.10 9.65
C ARG A 163 9.95 -12.83 10.18
N ASP A 164 10.62 -12.22 11.15
CA ASP A 164 10.21 -10.93 11.69
C ASP A 164 10.66 -9.78 10.77
N THR A 165 9.68 -9.04 10.22
CA THR A 165 9.92 -7.80 9.45
C THR A 165 9.42 -6.55 10.15
N SER A 166 9.03 -6.64 11.42
CA SER A 166 8.35 -5.58 12.15
C SER A 166 9.15 -4.27 12.16
N GLU A 167 10.46 -4.32 12.41
CA GLU A 167 11.32 -3.13 12.39
C GLU A 167 11.34 -2.44 11.01
N ARG A 168 11.45 -3.23 9.93
CA ARG A 168 11.46 -2.71 8.55
C ARG A 168 10.13 -2.06 8.21
N ASP A 169 9.04 -2.74 8.54
CA ASP A 169 7.69 -2.31 8.18
C ASP A 169 7.29 -1.08 9.00
N PHE A 170 7.59 -1.07 10.30
CA PHE A 170 7.39 0.09 11.16
C PHE A 170 8.20 1.29 10.70
N ALA A 171 9.48 1.11 10.33
CA ALA A 171 10.31 2.22 9.84
C ALA A 171 9.79 2.83 8.52
N TRP A 172 9.01 2.08 7.73
CA TRP A 172 8.33 2.63 6.57
C TRP A 172 7.05 3.36 6.96
N LEU A 173 6.20 2.74 7.78
CA LEU A 173 4.94 3.32 8.21
C LEU A 173 5.15 4.60 9.02
N ASP A 174 6.16 4.65 9.89
CA ASP A 174 6.53 5.85 10.65
C ASP A 174 6.87 7.03 9.73
N LYS A 175 7.52 6.79 8.58
CA LYS A 175 7.79 7.82 7.57
C LYS A 175 6.55 8.29 6.80
N LEU A 176 5.48 7.51 6.81
CA LEU A 176 4.19 7.89 6.21
C LEU A 176 3.35 8.67 7.20
N TRP A 177 3.42 8.31 8.48
CA TRP A 177 2.67 8.95 9.54
C TRP A 177 3.31 10.27 9.98
N THR A 178 4.65 10.38 10.02
CA THR A 178 5.40 11.52 10.59
C THR A 178 6.16 12.35 9.55
#